data_AF-A0A524LZ78-F1
#
_entry.id   AF-A0A524LZ78-F1
#
_cell.length_a   1.000
_cell.length_b   1.000
_cell.length_c   1.000
_cell.angle_alpha   90.00
_cell.angle_beta   90.00
_cell.angle_gamma   90.00
#
_symmetry.space_group_name_H-M   'P 1'
#
loop_
_entity.id
_entity.type
_entity.pdbx_description
1 polymer ?
#
loop_
_entity_poly.entity_id
_entity_poly.type
_entity_poly.pdbx_seq_one_letter_code
_entity_poly.pdbx_strand_id
1 'polypeptide(L)' 'MLVTRAYRYELDPNNSQRSYLAQHAGVARFTYNWGLEQRIAIYKNKQGNERFTDAMKQHKELNLLKKDLLSW' A
#
# COMPACT_ATOMS: atom_id res chain seq x y z
N MET A 1 -27.40 -20.56 -13.53
CA MET A 1 -26.22 -19.73 -13.17
C MET A 1 -25.38 -20.53 -12.18
N LEU A 2 -24.18 -20.97 -12.58
CA LEU A 2 -23.26 -21.69 -11.69
C LEU A 2 -22.53 -20.69 -10.81
N VAL A 3 -22.81 -20.70 -9.50
CA VAL A 3 -22.02 -19.97 -8.51
C VAL A 3 -20.79 -20.80 -8.19
N THR A 4 -19.64 -20.41 -8.73
CA THR A 4 -18.35 -20.99 -8.35
C THR A 4 -18.01 -20.51 -6.94
N ARG A 5 -18.29 -21.34 -5.93
CA ARG A 5 -17.84 -21.10 -4.55
C ARG A 5 -16.31 -21.21 -4.50
N ALA A 6 -15.64 -20.06 -4.60
CA ALA A 6 -14.19 -19.98 -4.60
C ALA A 6 -13.60 -20.06 -3.19
N TYR A 7 -13.92 -21.08 -2.38
CA TYR A 7 -13.21 -21.31 -1.11
C TYR A 7 -13.03 -22.80 -0.87
N ARG A 8 -11.86 -23.34 -1.28
CA ARG A 8 -11.44 -24.69 -0.85
C ARG A 8 -11.10 -24.71 0.65
N TYR A 9 -10.72 -23.55 1.21
CA TYR A 9 -10.41 -23.34 2.62
C TYR A 9 -10.90 -21.95 3.05
N GLU A 10 -11.61 -21.89 4.17
CA GLU A 10 -12.03 -20.65 4.83
C GLU A 10 -11.01 -20.27 5.91
N LEU A 11 -10.70 -18.98 6.04
CA LEU A 11 -9.96 -18.46 7.17
C LEU A 11 -10.95 -18.14 8.28
N ASP A 12 -10.80 -18.77 9.45
CA ASP A 12 -11.51 -18.40 10.68
C ASP A 12 -10.55 -17.72 11.68
N PRO A 13 -10.21 -16.44 11.45
CA PRO A 13 -9.30 -15.73 12.33
C PRO A 13 -9.97 -15.38 13.66
N ASN A 14 -9.25 -15.57 14.75
CA ASN A 14 -9.64 -15.06 16.07
C ASN A 14 -9.57 -13.52 16.13
N ASN A 15 -10.06 -12.93 17.23
CA ASN A 15 -10.13 -11.47 17.38
C ASN A 15 -8.78 -10.76 17.20
N SER A 16 -7.70 -11.35 17.71
CA SER A 16 -6.34 -10.79 17.55
C SER A 16 -5.89 -10.85 16.09
N GLN A 17 -6.09 -11.99 15.42
CA GLN A 17 -5.75 -12.16 14.01
C GLN A 17 -6.55 -11.22 13.11
N ARG A 18 -7.85 -11.03 13.36
CA ARG A 18 -8.69 -10.06 12.62
C ARG A 18 -8.15 -8.64 12.76
N SER A 19 -7.73 -8.26 13.97
CA SER A 19 -7.14 -6.97 14.24
C SER A 19 -5.84 -6.76 13.45
N TYR A 20 -4.94 -7.74 13.45
CA TYR A 20 -3.70 -7.67 12.67
C TYR A 20 -3.97 -7.61 11.16
N LEU A 21 -4.88 -8.43 10.64
CA LEU A 21 -5.25 -8.41 9.23
C LEU A 21 -5.77 -7.04 8.81
N ALA A 22 -6.63 -6.42 9.63
CA ALA A 22 -7.14 -5.09 9.39
C ALA A 22 -6.03 -4.02 9.42
N GLN A 23 -5.11 -4.10 10.38
CA GLN A 23 -3.95 -3.21 10.46
C GLN A 23 -3.06 -3.31 9.21
N HIS A 24 -2.71 -4.54 8.80
CA HIS A 24 -1.89 -4.77 7.60
C HIS A 24 -2.59 -4.27 6.33
N ALA A 25 -3.88 -4.55 6.17
CA ALA A 25 -4.66 -4.05 5.05
C ALA A 25 -4.74 -2.52 5.05
N GLY A 26 -4.90 -1.90 6.21
CA GLY A 26 -4.90 -0.44 6.38
C GLY A 26 -3.58 0.18 5.96
N VAL A 27 -2.46 -0.37 6.43
CA VAL A 27 -1.11 0.08 6.04
C VAL A 27 -0.90 -0.08 4.54
N ALA A 28 -1.25 -1.23 3.95
CA ALA A 28 -1.09 -1.45 2.51
C ALA A 28 -1.91 -0.44 1.66
N ARG A 29 -3.14 -0.12 2.10
CA ARG A 29 -3.96 0.90 1.43
C ARG A 29 -3.33 2.29 1.54
N PHE A 30 -2.83 2.64 2.73
CA PHE A 30 -2.17 3.92 2.96
C PHE A 30 -0.93 4.07 2.06
N THR A 31 -0.03 3.09 2.05
CA THR A 31 1.22 3.16 1.27
C THR A 31 0.97 3.23 -0.23
N TYR A 32 -0.05 2.52 -0.73
CA TYR A 32 -0.48 2.62 -2.12
C TYR A 32 -0.96 4.02 -2.47
N ASN A 33 -1.88 4.57 -1.69
CA ASN A 33 -2.45 5.90 -1.94
C ASN A 33 -1.38 6.99 -1.88
N TRP A 34 -0.51 6.94 -0.87
CA TRP A 34 0.62 7.85 -0.74
C TRP A 34 1.56 7.79 -1.96
N GLY A 35 1.92 6.58 -2.40
CA GLY A 35 2.80 6.40 -3.56
C GLY A 35 2.16 6.87 -4.88
N LEU A 36 0.84 6.68 -5.02
CA LEU A 36 0.07 7.16 -6.17
C LEU A 36 0.02 8.70 -6.21
N GLU A 37 -0.26 9.34 -5.07
CA GLU A 37 -0.28 10.79 -4.95
C GLU A 37 1.07 11.41 -5.36
N GLN A 38 2.17 10.85 -4.86
CA GLN A 38 3.51 11.28 -5.26
C GLN A 38 3.74 11.18 -6.77
N ARG A 39 3.34 10.07 -7.40
CA ARG A 39 3.47 9.89 -8.86
C ARG A 39 2.65 10.91 -9.64
N ILE A 40 1.42 11.16 -9.21
CA ILE A 40 0.55 12.17 -9.82
C ILE A 40 1.21 13.56 -9.73
N ALA A 41 1.77 13.91 -8.56
CA ALA A 41 2.45 15.18 -8.36
C ALA A 41 3.70 15.31 -9.25
N ILE A 42 4.55 14.28 -9.31
CA ILE A 42 5.75 14.26 -10.16
C ILE A 42 5.36 14.40 -11.64
N TYR A 43 4.35 13.65 -12.09
CA TYR A 43 3.90 13.68 -13.48
C TYR A 43 3.39 15.07 -13.90
N LYS A 44 2.65 15.75 -13.02
CA LYS A 44 2.12 17.10 -13.26
C LYS A 44 3.21 18.17 -13.26
N ASN A 45 4.17 18.07 -12.34
CA ASN A 45 5.12 19.15 -12.09
C ASN A 45 6.44 19.02 -12.86
N LYS A 46 6.81 17.81 -13.33
CA LYS A 46 8.08 17.58 -14.02
C LYS A 46 7.91 17.38 -15.52
N GLN A 47 9.01 17.39 -16.26
CA GLN A 47 9.04 17.17 -17.72
C GLN A 47 10.09 16.13 -18.11
N GLY A 48 9.94 15.56 -19.31
CA GLY A 48 10.85 14.53 -19.81
C GLY A 48 10.92 13.30 -18.90
N ASN A 49 12.11 12.71 -18.78
CA ASN A 49 12.34 11.50 -18.00
C ASN A 49 12.11 11.67 -16.49
N GLU A 50 12.11 12.90 -15.99
CA GLU A 50 11.88 13.17 -14.56
C GLU A 50 10.42 13.01 -14.13
N ARG A 51 9.48 12.88 -15.08
CA ARG A 51 8.07 12.57 -14.80
C ARG A 51 7.85 11.19 -14.21
N PHE A 52 8.85 10.31 -14.32
CA PHE A 52 8.75 8.93 -13.90
C PHE A 52 9.63 8.70 -12.67
N THR A 53 9.07 7.98 -11.70
CA THR A 53 9.81 7.46 -10.55
C THR A 53 9.73 5.94 -10.56
N ASP A 54 10.53 5.30 -9.70
CA ASP A 54 10.58 3.87 -9.56
C ASP A 54 10.09 3.43 -8.16
N ALA A 55 9.56 2.21 -8.08
CA ALA A 55 9.07 1.64 -6.83
C ALA A 55 10.15 1.61 -5.75
N MET A 56 11.41 1.31 -6.10
CA MET A 56 12.48 1.26 -5.11
C MET A 56 12.82 2.62 -4.50
N LYS A 57 12.68 3.71 -5.27
CA LYS A 57 12.88 5.06 -4.74
C LYS A 57 11.78 5.41 -3.74
N GLN A 58 10.53 5.18 -4.13
CA GLN A 58 9.37 5.45 -3.27
C GLN A 58 9.37 4.60 -2.00
N HIS A 59 9.83 3.34 -2.06
CA HIS A 59 10.00 2.52 -0.85
C HIS A 59 11.04 3.10 0.11
N LYS A 60 12.16 3.61 -0.40
CA LYS A 60 13.19 4.25 0.45
C LYS A 60 12.66 5.51 1.11
N GLU A 61 11.98 6.38 0.35
CA GLU A 61 11.35 7.59 0.87
C GLU A 61 10.30 7.27 1.94
N LEU A 62 9.44 6.27 1.69
CA LEU A 62 8.45 5.84 2.64
C LEU A 62 9.07 5.29 3.93
N ASN A 63 10.18 4.55 3.83
CA ASN A 63 10.88 4.03 5.00
C ASN A 63 11.52 5.14 5.84
N LEU A 64 11.98 6.23 5.20
CA LEU A 64 12.47 7.41 5.92
C LEU A 64 11.31 8.11 6.65
N LEU A 65 10.20 8.38 5.95
CA LEU A 65 9.00 8.95 6.57
C LEU A 65 8.46 8.07 7.70
N LYS A 66 8.55 6.75 7.53
CA LYS A 66 8.15 5.78 8.55
C LYS A 66 8.96 5.99 9.83
N LYS A 67 10.29 6.05 9.71
CA LYS A 67 11.18 6.25 10.86
C LYS A 67 10.88 7.53 11.64
N ASP A 68 10.53 8.60 10.92
CA ASP A 68 10.43 9.93 11.51
C ASP A 68 9.00 10.28 11.98
N LEU A 69 7.96 9.82 11.28
CA LEU A 69 6.59 10.31 11.43
C LEU A 69 5.55 9.21 11.64
N LEU A 70 5.85 7.94 11.34
CA LEU A 70 4.86 6.87 11.42
C LEU A 70 5.27 5.81 12.44
N SER A 71 4.51 5.69 13.52
CA SER A 71 4.82 4.85 14.68
C SER A 71 4.55 3.35 14.51
N TRP A 72 4.53 2.84 13.28
CA TRP A 72 4.32 1.41 12.96
C TRP A 72 5.55 0.79 12.30
#